data_AF-A0A1R1LST5-F1
#
_entry.id   AF-A0A1R1LST5-F1
#
_cell.length_a   1.000
_cell.length_b   1.000
_cell.length_c   1.000
_cell.angle_alpha   90.00
_cell.angle_beta   90.00
_cell.angle_gamma   90.00
#
_symmetry.space_group_name_H-M   'P 1'
#
loop_
_entity.id
_entity.type
_entity.pdbx_description
1 polymer ?
#
loop_
_entity_poly.entity_id
_entity_poly.type
_entity_poly.pdbx_seq_one_letter_code
_entity_poly.pdbx_strand_id
1 'polypeptide(L)'
;MHDRRAIRSEHAEGGTIRGIARTREASRNAVRRALVTGARERYWRPSATEDAEPGVRDVLADYPHMKTSDVAVLIGWDRSYRALAVLVARIRPEYTEGRALRARPMSSLRRGRLVAVGTLQAGKVVRCGQARAGATAAG
;
A
#
# COMPACT_ATOMS: atom_id res chain seq x y z
N MET A 1 2.94 27.29 13.78
CA MET A 1 2.50 27.17 12.37
C MET A 1 1.17 27.89 12.27
N HIS A 2 1.10 29.06 11.63
CA HIS A 2 -0.12 29.89 11.63
C HIS A 2 -1.20 29.31 10.73
N ASP A 3 -2.45 29.38 11.19
CA ASP A 3 -3.60 28.93 10.41
C ASP A 3 -3.83 29.84 9.19
N ARG A 4 -3.58 29.30 7.99
CA ARG A 4 -3.74 30.02 6.72
C ARG A 4 -5.20 30.26 6.36
N ARG A 5 -6.15 29.49 6.92
CA ARG A 5 -7.58 29.70 6.69
C ARG A 5 -8.02 30.96 7.42
N ALA A 6 -7.67 31.10 8.69
CA ALA A 6 -7.97 32.28 9.48
C ALA A 6 -7.39 33.57 8.88
N ILE A 7 -6.14 33.53 8.38
CA ILE A 7 -5.51 34.66 7.69
C ILE A 7 -6.31 35.10 6.44
N ARG A 8 -6.84 34.14 5.67
CA ARG A 8 -7.64 34.44 4.47
C ARG A 8 -9.01 35.00 4.82
N SER A 9 -9.66 34.49 5.87
CA SER A 9 -10.92 35.03 6.38
C SER A 9 -10.78 36.49 6.81
N GLU A 10 -9.78 36.81 7.63
CA GLU A 10 -9.55 38.20 8.08
C GLU A 10 -9.20 39.15 6.93
N HIS A 11 -8.49 38.66 5.91
CA HIS A 11 -8.20 39.48 4.73
C HIS A 11 -9.45 39.71 3.87
N ALA A 12 -10.35 38.72 3.77
CA ALA A 12 -11.63 38.87 3.07
C ALA A 12 -12.57 39.85 3.79
N GLU A 13 -12.46 39.97 5.11
CA GLU A 13 -13.17 40.95 5.94
C GLU A 13 -12.57 42.38 5.86
N GLY A 14 -11.54 42.60 5.04
CA GLY A 14 -10.90 43.90 4.84
C GLY A 14 -9.66 44.15 5.71
N GLY A 15 -9.17 43.15 6.42
CA GLY A 15 -7.98 43.25 7.25
C GLY A 15 -6.70 43.52 6.44
N THR A 16 -5.89 44.49 6.88
CA THR A 16 -4.58 44.76 6.26
C THR A 16 -3.55 43.68 6.60
N ILE A 17 -2.59 43.44 5.71
CA ILE A 17 -1.49 42.48 5.93
C ILE A 17 -0.75 42.73 7.26
N ARG A 18 -0.56 44.01 7.63
CA ARG A 18 0.11 44.39 8.89
C ARG A 18 -0.78 44.13 10.11
N GLY A 19 -2.09 44.37 10.00
CA GLY A 19 -3.06 44.08 11.07
C GLY A 19 -3.11 42.58 11.36
N ILE A 20 -3.33 41.78 10.32
CA ILE A 20 -3.40 40.31 10.42
C ILE A 20 -2.10 39.73 10.98
N ALA A 21 -0.94 40.23 10.53
CA ALA A 21 0.36 39.80 11.05
C ALA A 21 0.50 40.03 12.58
N ARG A 22 -0.04 41.14 13.09
CA ARG A 22 -0.02 41.44 14.53
C ARG A 22 -1.02 40.56 15.29
N THR A 23 -2.25 40.46 14.81
CA THR A 23 -3.32 39.69 15.47
C THR A 23 -3.00 38.19 15.54
N ARG A 24 -2.35 37.65 14.50
CA ARG A 24 -2.03 36.21 14.38
C ARG A 24 -0.60 35.84 14.76
N GLU A 25 0.16 36.80 15.27
CA GLU A 25 1.59 36.67 15.60
C GLU A 25 2.42 36.10 14.43
N ALA A 26 1.99 36.37 13.19
CA ALA A 26 2.57 35.83 11.97
C ALA A 26 3.48 36.86 11.31
N SER A 27 4.57 36.39 10.68
CA SER A 27 5.38 37.31 9.85
C SER A 27 4.56 37.84 8.68
N ARG A 28 4.82 39.09 8.26
CA ARG A 28 4.22 39.69 7.04
C ARG A 28 4.42 38.81 5.80
N ASN A 29 5.55 38.11 5.72
CA ASN A 29 5.85 37.17 4.62
C ASN A 29 5.03 35.87 4.72
N ALA A 30 4.66 35.43 5.93
CA ALA A 30 3.74 34.30 6.11
C ALA A 30 2.31 34.67 5.71
N VAL A 31 1.85 35.88 6.06
CA VAL A 31 0.56 36.41 5.59
C VAL A 31 0.54 36.51 4.08
N ARG A 32 1.56 37.11 3.46
CA ARG A 32 1.68 37.19 1.99
C ARG A 32 1.65 35.81 1.34
N ARG A 33 2.37 34.82 1.90
CA ARG A 33 2.36 33.43 1.40
C ARG A 33 1.01 32.72 1.57
N ALA A 34 0.24 33.06 2.60
CA ALA A 34 -1.10 32.50 2.82
C ALA A 34 -2.15 33.07 1.85
N LEU A 35 -1.92 34.27 1.32
CA LEU A 35 -2.81 34.95 0.37
C LEU A 35 -2.54 34.58 -1.10
N VAL A 36 -1.44 33.88 -1.41
CA VAL A 36 -1.15 33.44 -2.77
C VAL A 36 -2.24 32.46 -3.25
N THR A 37 -2.82 32.73 -4.41
CA THR A 37 -3.79 31.84 -5.07
C THR A 37 -3.17 30.46 -5.29
N GLY A 38 -3.85 29.40 -4.82
CA GLY A 38 -3.34 28.02 -4.88
C GLY A 38 -2.40 27.63 -3.73
N ALA A 39 -2.14 28.52 -2.75
CA ALA A 39 -1.41 28.15 -1.55
C ALA A 39 -2.22 27.13 -0.72
N ARG A 40 -1.62 25.96 -0.47
CA ARG A 40 -2.22 24.92 0.37
C ARG A 40 -2.48 25.44 1.78
N GLU A 41 -3.60 25.03 2.38
CA GLU A 41 -4.02 25.42 3.74
C GLU A 41 -3.08 24.94 4.83
N ARG A 42 -2.66 23.68 4.71
CA ARG A 42 -1.71 23.05 5.60
C ARG A 42 -0.37 22.90 4.89
N TYR A 43 0.70 22.89 5.69
CA TYR A 43 2.02 22.54 5.19
C TYR A 43 1.95 21.17 4.49
N TRP A 44 2.44 21.12 3.26
CA TRP A 44 2.57 19.90 2.48
C TRP A 44 3.98 19.89 1.90
N ARG A 45 4.65 18.75 2.02
CA ARG A 45 5.92 18.49 1.36
C ARG A 45 5.66 17.40 0.32
N PRO A 46 6.06 17.60 -0.95
CA PRO A 46 5.98 16.53 -1.93
C PRO A 46 6.76 15.33 -1.40
N SER A 47 6.08 14.21 -1.23
CA SER A 47 6.73 12.96 -0.90
C SER A 47 7.06 12.25 -2.21
N ALA A 48 8.32 11.86 -2.42
CA ALA A 48 8.69 11.08 -3.60
C ALA A 48 7.91 9.75 -3.71
N THR A 49 7.33 9.33 -2.59
CA THR A 49 6.45 8.19 -2.46
C THR A 49 5.11 8.39 -3.17
N GLU A 50 4.56 9.60 -3.21
CA GLU A 50 3.34 9.92 -3.98
C GLU A 50 3.59 9.73 -5.48
N ASP A 51 4.76 10.15 -5.98
CA ASP A 51 5.11 10.04 -7.40
C ASP A 51 5.36 8.59 -7.84
N ALA A 52 5.92 7.76 -6.96
CA ALA A 52 6.19 6.35 -7.24
C ALA A 52 4.98 5.41 -7.05
N GLU A 53 3.89 5.91 -6.46
CA GLU A 53 2.70 5.11 -6.16
C GLU A 53 2.09 4.43 -7.38
N PRO A 54 1.92 5.10 -8.54
CA PRO A 54 1.38 4.47 -9.74
C PRO A 54 2.26 3.32 -10.24
N GLY A 55 3.57 3.51 -10.34
CA GLY A 55 4.49 2.46 -10.81
C GLY A 55 4.55 1.25 -9.88
N VAL A 56 4.43 1.46 -8.56
CA VAL A 56 4.33 0.35 -7.60
C VAL A 56 3.03 -0.43 -7.77
N ARG A 57 1.91 0.24 -8.06
CA ARG A 57 0.63 -0.43 -8.33
C ARG A 57 0.69 -1.29 -9.58
N ASP A 58 1.29 -0.78 -10.66
CA ASP A 58 1.42 -1.52 -11.91
C ASP A 58 2.21 -2.82 -11.69
N VAL A 59 3.37 -2.74 -11.01
CA VAL A 59 4.18 -3.92 -10.70
C VAL A 59 3.45 -4.92 -9.79
N LEU A 60 2.75 -4.44 -8.76
CA LEU A 60 2.04 -5.32 -7.83
C LEU A 60 0.76 -5.92 -8.42
N ALA A 61 0.17 -5.29 -9.43
CA ALA A 61 -0.96 -5.84 -10.18
C ALA A 61 -0.55 -7.13 -10.91
N ASP A 62 0.61 -7.12 -11.55
CA ASP A 62 1.16 -8.29 -12.25
C ASP A 62 1.80 -9.30 -11.29
N TYR A 63 2.52 -8.79 -10.27
CA TYR A 63 3.33 -9.61 -9.37
C TYR A 63 3.10 -9.29 -7.88
N PRO A 64 1.97 -9.73 -7.28
CA PRO A 64 1.59 -9.39 -5.91
C PRO A 64 2.61 -9.81 -4.83
N HIS A 65 3.38 -10.87 -5.09
CA HIS A 65 4.34 -11.45 -4.15
C HIS A 65 5.80 -11.03 -4.39
N MET A 66 6.06 -10.17 -5.38
CA MET A 66 7.42 -9.73 -5.73
C MET A 66 8.11 -9.04 -4.54
N LYS A 67 9.43 -9.19 -4.38
CA LYS A 67 10.14 -8.54 -3.27
C LYS A 67 10.28 -7.03 -3.52
N THR A 68 10.28 -6.25 -2.44
CA THR A 68 10.45 -4.78 -2.52
C THR A 68 11.74 -4.36 -3.21
N SER A 69 12.82 -5.15 -3.08
CA SER A 69 14.08 -4.94 -3.81
C SER A 69 13.88 -4.95 -5.32
N ASP A 70 13.08 -5.88 -5.81
CA ASP A 70 12.88 -6.10 -7.24
C ASP A 70 11.91 -5.05 -7.79
N VAL A 71 10.90 -4.68 -7.01
CA VAL A 71 10.01 -3.53 -7.30
C VAL A 71 10.82 -2.24 -7.43
N ALA A 72 11.82 -2.01 -6.57
CA ALA A 72 12.67 -0.83 -6.62
C ALA A 72 13.43 -0.71 -7.95
N VAL A 73 13.95 -1.83 -8.45
CA VAL A 73 14.66 -1.89 -9.74
C VAL A 73 13.71 -1.60 -10.89
N LEU A 74 12.52 -2.21 -10.89
CA LEU A 74 11.54 -2.06 -11.98
C LEU A 74 11.01 -0.63 -12.12
N ILE A 75 10.82 0.08 -11.00
CA ILE A 75 10.34 1.47 -11.03
C ILE A 75 11.48 2.50 -11.14
N GLY A 76 12.74 2.06 -11.21
CA GLY A 76 13.91 2.95 -11.25
C GLY A 76 14.08 3.81 -9.99
N TRP A 77 13.80 3.24 -8.81
CA TRP A 77 13.81 3.99 -7.55
C TRP A 77 15.23 4.35 -7.08
N ASP A 78 15.53 5.64 -6.98
CA ASP A 78 16.84 6.17 -6.57
C ASP A 78 16.86 6.75 -5.13
N ARG A 79 15.73 6.65 -4.41
CA ARG A 79 15.56 7.21 -3.06
C ARG A 79 15.67 6.14 -1.96
N SER A 80 15.35 6.54 -0.72
CA SER A 80 15.38 5.67 0.45
C SER A 80 14.54 4.40 0.25
N TYR A 81 15.19 3.24 0.40
CA TYR A 81 14.54 1.93 0.38
C TYR A 81 13.44 1.81 1.46
N ARG A 82 13.65 2.40 2.65
CA ARG A 82 12.66 2.37 3.74
C ARG A 82 11.34 3.02 3.34
N ALA A 83 11.39 4.15 2.61
CA ALA A 83 10.18 4.84 2.15
C ALA A 83 9.39 3.98 1.14
N LEU A 84 10.10 3.32 0.22
CA LEU A 84 9.49 2.38 -0.72
C LEU A 84 8.90 1.15 -0.01
N ALA A 85 9.60 0.60 0.98
CA ALA A 85 9.11 -0.56 1.72
C ALA A 85 7.80 -0.27 2.46
N VAL A 86 7.68 0.92 3.06
CA VAL A 86 6.43 1.37 3.69
C VAL A 86 5.30 1.51 2.67
N LEU A 87 5.59 2.08 1.49
CA LEU A 87 4.63 2.21 0.39
C LEU A 87 4.13 0.85 -0.09
N VAL A 88 5.05 -0.06 -0.39
CA VAL A 88 4.74 -1.43 -0.87
C VAL A 88 3.95 -2.19 0.18
N ALA A 89 4.31 -2.09 1.47
CA ALA A 89 3.58 -2.76 2.55
C ALA A 89 2.14 -2.23 2.70
N ARG A 90 1.92 -0.94 2.43
CA ARG A 90 0.58 -0.33 2.44
C ARG A 90 -0.30 -0.82 1.29
N ILE A 91 0.28 -0.97 0.10
CA ILE A 91 -0.45 -1.27 -1.15
C ILE A 91 -0.63 -2.79 -1.37
N ARG A 92 0.35 -3.61 -0.98
CA ARG A 92 0.37 -5.06 -1.24
C ARG A 92 -0.89 -5.83 -0.79
N PRO A 93 -1.53 -5.53 0.35
CA PRO A 93 -2.76 -6.22 0.75
C PRO A 93 -3.87 -6.14 -0.30
N GLU A 94 -4.02 -5.00 -0.98
CA GLU A 94 -5.02 -4.78 -2.02
C GLU A 94 -4.91 -5.80 -3.18
N TYR A 95 -3.68 -6.23 -3.48
CA TYR A 95 -3.39 -7.17 -4.58
C TYR A 95 -3.25 -8.63 -4.12
N THR A 96 -3.00 -8.86 -2.84
CA THR A 96 -2.78 -10.20 -2.29
C THR A 96 -4.10 -10.89 -1.95
N GLU A 97 -5.10 -10.13 -1.50
CA GLU A 97 -6.37 -10.67 -1.00
C GLU A 97 -7.26 -11.22 -2.13
N GLY A 98 -7.15 -10.69 -3.35
CA GLY A 98 -7.98 -11.10 -4.49
C GLY A 98 -7.58 -12.43 -5.14
N ARG A 99 -6.32 -12.86 -5.01
CA ARG A 99 -5.78 -14.08 -5.66
C ARG A 99 -5.41 -15.19 -4.68
N ALA A 100 -5.92 -15.14 -3.46
CA ALA A 100 -5.98 -16.37 -2.69
C ALA A 100 -7.07 -17.24 -3.31
N LEU A 101 -6.68 -18.22 -4.15
CA LEU A 101 -7.46 -19.45 -4.28
C LEU A 101 -7.85 -19.81 -2.86
N ARG A 102 -9.14 -19.71 -2.51
CA ARG A 102 -9.64 -20.18 -1.22
C ARG A 102 -9.55 -21.69 -1.23
N ALA A 103 -8.33 -22.21 -1.13
CA ALA A 103 -8.09 -23.61 -0.84
C ALA A 103 -8.75 -23.84 0.51
N ARG A 104 -9.84 -24.61 0.49
CA ARG A 104 -10.50 -25.04 1.72
C ARG A 104 -9.42 -25.63 2.64
N PRO A 105 -9.39 -25.26 3.95
CA PRO A 105 -8.43 -25.85 4.86
C PRO A 105 -8.60 -27.38 4.81
N MET A 106 -7.49 -28.11 4.65
CA MET A 106 -7.47 -29.58 4.53
C MET A 106 -8.18 -30.28 5.70
N SER A 107 -8.31 -29.62 6.86
CA SER A 107 -9.07 -30.09 8.02
C SER A 107 -10.58 -30.28 7.75
N SER A 108 -11.10 -29.68 6.68
CA SER A 108 -12.50 -29.85 6.24
C SER A 108 -12.71 -31.04 5.30
N LEU A 109 -11.64 -31.68 4.80
CA LEU A 109 -11.74 -32.90 4.00
C LEU A 109 -11.96 -34.10 4.92
N ARG A 110 -13.22 -34.51 5.09
CA ARG A 110 -13.51 -35.82 5.66
C ARG A 110 -13.07 -36.91 4.67
N ARG A 111 -12.45 -37.96 5.22
CA ARG A 111 -11.93 -39.15 4.54
C ARG A 111 -12.97 -39.70 3.54
N GLY A 112 -12.80 -39.36 2.26
CA GLY A 112 -13.55 -39.93 1.14
C GLY A 112 -12.64 -40.78 0.26
N ARG A 113 -13.20 -41.79 -0.37
CA ARG A 113 -12.49 -42.64 -1.34
C ARG A 113 -12.29 -41.85 -2.63
N LEU A 114 -11.06 -41.49 -2.97
CA LEU A 114 -10.73 -40.97 -4.29
C LEU A 114 -10.58 -42.16 -5.23
N VAL A 115 -11.61 -42.45 -6.02
CA VAL A 115 -11.70 -43.66 -6.86
C VAL A 115 -10.98 -43.49 -8.20
N ALA A 116 -10.78 -42.25 -8.65
CA ALA A 116 -9.90 -41.95 -9.78
C ALA A 116 -9.46 -40.48 -9.71
N VAL A 117 -8.15 -40.26 -9.61
CA VAL A 117 -7.52 -38.97 -9.92
C VAL A 117 -6.34 -39.33 -10.82
N GLY A 118 -6.10 -38.52 -11.85
CA GLY A 118 -4.83 -38.59 -12.58
C GLY A 118 -3.63 -38.28 -11.68
N THR A 119 -2.53 -37.85 -12.27
CA THR A 119 -1.29 -37.56 -11.52
C THR A 119 -1.49 -36.45 -10.49
N LEU A 120 -1.36 -36.77 -9.20
CA LEU A 120 -1.34 -35.79 -8.12
C LEU A 120 0.09 -35.23 -7.96
N GLN A 121 0.25 -33.93 -8.18
CA GLN A 121 1.45 -33.19 -7.76
C GLN A 121 1.23 -32.70 -6.33
N ALA A 122 1.85 -33.37 -5.36
CA ALA A 122 1.95 -32.87 -4.00
C ALA A 122 3.14 -31.91 -3.92
N GLY A 123 2.90 -30.69 -3.41
CA GLY A 123 3.97 -29.79 -3.00
C GLY A 123 4.80 -30.37 -1.84
N LYS A 124 5.73 -29.58 -1.29
CA LYS A 124 6.65 -30.04 -0.25
C LYS A 124 5.90 -30.55 0.99
N VAL A 125 5.85 -31.88 1.17
CA VAL A 125 5.23 -32.52 2.33
C VAL A 125 6.22 -32.42 3.50
N VAL A 126 5.92 -31.56 4.47
CA VAL A 126 6.81 -31.31 5.62
C VAL A 126 6.72 -32.42 6.67
N ARG A 127 5.61 -33.18 6.69
CA ARG A 127 5.44 -34.37 7.53
C ARG A 127 4.41 -35.29 6.87
N CYS A 128 4.82 -36.49 6.46
CA CYS A 128 3.93 -37.52 5.97
C CYS A 128 3.77 -38.61 7.03
N GLY A 129 2.54 -38.94 7.41
CA GLY A 129 2.27 -40.21 8.10
C GLY A 129 2.39 -41.37 7.12
N GLN A 130 2.34 -42.62 7.61
CA GLN A 130 2.52 -43.78 6.74
C GLN A 130 1.44 -43.86 5.65
N ALA A 131 1.87 -43.87 4.39
CA ALA A 131 1.01 -44.18 3.26
C ALA A 131 0.83 -45.69 3.21
N ARG A 132 -0.42 -46.17 3.31
CA ARG A 132 -0.76 -47.57 3.07
C ARG A 132 -1.42 -47.67 1.71
N ALA A 133 -0.74 -48.30 0.76
CA ALA A 133 -1.38 -48.72 -0.48
C ALA A 133 -2.29 -49.92 -0.15
N GLY A 134 -3.60 -49.71 -0.16
CA GLY A 134 -4.54 -50.82 -0.10
C GLY A 134 -4.51 -51.57 -1.42
N ALA A 135 -3.93 -52.76 -1.45
CA ALA A 135 -4.09 -53.67 -2.58
C ALA A 135 -5.58 -53.99 -2.72
N THR A 136 -6.18 -53.52 -3.81
CA THR A 136 -7.57 -53.87 -4.14
C THR A 136 -7.50 -55.14 -4.97
N ALA A 137 -7.89 -56.28 -4.38
CA ALA A 137 -8.12 -57.49 -5.15
C ALA A 137 -9.30 -57.24 -6.10
N ALA A 138 -9.07 -57.45 -7.38
CA ALA A 138 -10.13 -57.53 -8.38
C ALA A 138 -10.83 -58.89 -8.22
N GLY A 139 -12.13 -58.86 -7.94
CA GLY A 139 -13.02 -60.00 -7.82
C GLY A 139 -14.44 -59.50 -7.70
#